data_AF-A0A1Y3EYG2-F1
#
_entry.id   AF-A0A1Y3EYG2-F1
#
_cell.length_a   1.000
_cell.length_b   1.000
_cell.length_c   1.000
_cell.angle_alpha   90.00
_cell.angle_beta   90.00
_cell.angle_gamma   90.00
#
_symmetry.space_group_name_H-M   'P 1'
#
loop_
_entity.id
_entity.type
_entity.pdbx_description
1 polymer ?
#
loop_
_entity_poly.entity_id
_entity_poly.type
_entity_poly.pdbx_seq_one_letter_code
_entity_poly.pdbx_strand_id
1 'polypeptide(L)'
;MPNEDVVMYDEDVSWFLYDQYDYVSASFEANTVDSTVFDIYDFCIAEILFGDTGRKIIQLYMLCLLRNGICCLGFLPDEVILLSSSLLGVIAVFLWHSNLVIYSVSSVIIGYCWMRICIWLCPQYLALLMSSYAMVYILFCQFILLTAEEFNKLSGTLMIIAMKQISLSFAFGVSKWTAACHEPLAFFSYMTDVGTVVCGPWLSFERHCEMMKKKNCRCLLNSIRWALVSGGYGFLFLIYSSCLSWWLFPNRLRTINRWIIAFRDAQSFRTSHYFICFVSQTCALLAGFEWHHETK
;
A
#
# COMPACT_ATOMS: atom_id res chain seq x y z
N MET A 1 56.98 27.68 -6.56
CA MET A 1 56.24 26.48 -6.98
C MET A 1 55.76 25.79 -5.73
N PRO A 2 54.51 26.02 -5.27
CA PRO A 2 53.98 25.33 -4.10
C PRO A 2 53.06 24.18 -4.50
N ASN A 3 53.24 23.10 -3.74
CA ASN A 3 52.46 21.89 -3.54
C ASN A 3 50.97 21.96 -3.92
N GLU A 4 50.54 21.00 -4.76
CA GLU A 4 49.14 20.58 -4.89
C GLU A 4 48.90 19.43 -3.92
N ASP A 5 48.17 19.71 -2.83
CA ASP A 5 47.54 18.69 -2.00
C ASP A 5 46.27 18.20 -2.73
N VAL A 6 46.33 16.99 -3.28
CA VAL A 6 45.17 16.27 -3.81
C VAL A 6 44.37 15.76 -2.61
N VAL A 7 43.33 16.51 -2.22
CA VAL A 7 42.34 16.05 -1.25
C VAL A 7 41.42 15.04 -1.97
N MET A 8 41.72 13.75 -1.79
CA MET A 8 40.80 12.65 -2.08
C MET A 8 39.60 12.80 -1.14
N TYR A 9 38.43 13.13 -1.67
CA TYR A 9 37.19 12.99 -0.93
C TYR A 9 36.84 11.50 -0.90
N ASP A 10 36.83 10.93 0.31
CA ASP A 10 36.34 9.58 0.59
C ASP A 10 34.91 9.41 0.04
N GLU A 11 34.73 8.36 -0.75
CA GLU A 11 33.42 7.79 -1.08
C GLU A 11 32.83 7.15 0.18
N ASP A 12 32.23 7.97 1.05
CA ASP A 12 31.39 7.48 2.13
C ASP A 12 30.12 6.85 1.52
N VAL A 13 30.15 5.52 1.39
CA VAL A 13 29.01 4.67 1.04
C VAL A 13 27.91 4.84 2.09
N SER A 14 26.97 5.74 1.82
CA SER A 14 25.78 5.96 2.63
C SER A 14 24.73 4.89 2.34
N TRP A 15 24.52 3.97 3.28
CA TRP A 15 23.54 2.88 3.23
C TRP A 15 22.06 3.31 3.29
N PHE A 16 21.75 4.56 3.00
CA PHE A 16 20.37 5.03 2.93
C PHE A 16 19.86 4.99 1.50
N LEU A 17 18.85 4.15 1.31
CA LEU A 17 18.00 4.02 0.14
C LEU A 17 17.14 5.29 -0.09
N TYR A 18 17.78 6.45 -0.12
CA TYR A 18 17.19 7.71 -0.55
C TYR A 18 17.49 7.96 -2.05
N ASP A 19 18.49 7.27 -2.60
CA ASP A 19 18.99 7.48 -3.97
C ASP A 19 18.04 7.04 -5.09
N GLN A 20 17.06 6.17 -4.83
CA GLN A 20 16.18 5.71 -5.91
C GLN A 20 15.14 6.78 -6.31
N TYR A 21 14.77 7.68 -5.40
CA TYR A 21 14.06 8.91 -5.77
C TYR A 21 14.99 9.91 -6.46
N ASP A 22 16.28 9.89 -6.09
CA ASP A 22 17.26 10.78 -6.71
C ASP A 22 17.63 10.42 -8.15
N TYR A 23 17.40 9.19 -8.63
CA TYR A 23 17.65 8.89 -10.04
C TYR A 23 16.59 9.51 -10.99
N VAL A 24 15.32 9.54 -10.54
CA VAL A 24 14.24 10.22 -11.25
C VAL A 24 14.35 11.73 -11.07
N SER A 25 14.79 12.21 -9.90
CA SER A 25 15.08 13.63 -9.69
C SER A 25 16.28 14.08 -10.52
N ALA A 26 17.38 13.32 -10.58
CA ALA A 26 18.61 13.66 -11.30
C ALA A 26 18.44 13.67 -12.84
N SER A 27 17.61 12.77 -13.38
CA SER A 27 17.23 12.82 -14.81
C SER A 27 16.33 14.02 -15.14
N PHE A 28 15.58 14.54 -14.16
CA PHE A 28 14.84 15.80 -14.25
C PHE A 28 15.76 17.03 -13.99
N GLU A 29 16.80 16.89 -13.17
CA GLU A 29 17.79 17.94 -12.84
C GLU A 29 18.65 18.34 -14.04
N ALA A 30 18.91 17.45 -15.00
CA ALA A 30 19.72 17.79 -16.17
C ALA A 30 18.98 18.67 -17.22
N ASN A 31 17.65 18.74 -17.18
CA ASN A 31 16.84 19.37 -18.24
C ASN A 31 16.09 20.65 -17.84
N THR A 32 16.18 21.10 -16.58
CA THR A 32 15.42 22.30 -16.12
C THR A 32 16.19 23.60 -16.32
N VAL A 33 16.50 23.90 -17.58
CA VAL A 33 16.65 25.28 -18.06
C VAL A 33 15.27 25.73 -18.53
N ASP A 34 14.61 26.55 -17.72
CA ASP A 34 13.33 27.24 -18.01
C ASP A 34 12.24 26.37 -18.67
N SER A 35 11.78 25.32 -17.98
CA SER A 35 10.63 24.54 -18.44
C SER A 35 9.34 25.38 -18.39
N THR A 36 8.66 25.46 -19.53
CA THR A 36 7.37 26.13 -19.61
C THR A 36 6.30 25.30 -18.90
N VAL A 37 5.19 25.93 -18.50
CA VAL A 37 4.05 25.22 -17.86
C VAL A 37 3.53 24.07 -18.73
N PHE A 38 3.67 24.20 -20.06
CA PHE A 38 3.32 23.15 -21.02
C PHE A 38 4.23 21.92 -20.91
N ASP A 39 5.54 22.09 -20.73
CA ASP A 39 6.47 20.97 -20.56
C ASP A 39 6.17 20.17 -19.28
N ILE A 40 5.76 20.84 -18.20
CA ILE A 40 5.38 20.16 -16.95
C ILE A 40 4.11 19.33 -17.12
N TYR A 41 3.16 19.86 -17.89
CA TYR A 41 1.93 19.15 -18.18
C TYR A 41 2.21 17.90 -19.02
N ASP A 42 2.94 18.05 -20.13
CA ASP A 42 3.18 16.95 -21.08
C ASP A 42 4.15 15.88 -20.52
N PHE A 43 5.22 16.28 -19.81
CA PHE A 43 6.23 15.32 -19.34
C PHE A 43 5.95 14.75 -17.95
N CYS A 44 5.25 15.46 -17.06
CA CYS A 44 5.04 15.02 -15.67
C CYS A 44 3.59 14.62 -15.41
N ILE A 45 2.63 15.52 -15.67
CA ILE A 45 1.22 15.27 -15.33
C ILE A 45 0.62 14.19 -16.25
N ALA A 46 0.86 14.27 -17.56
CA ALA A 46 0.36 13.29 -18.51
C ALA A 46 0.97 11.89 -18.26
N GLU A 47 2.26 11.80 -17.93
CA GLU A 47 2.90 10.53 -17.61
C GLU A 47 2.38 9.93 -16.29
N ILE A 48 2.13 10.74 -15.25
CA ILE A 48 1.53 10.25 -14.00
C ILE A 48 0.11 9.70 -14.23
N LEU A 49 -0.69 10.40 -15.05
CA LEU A 49 -2.10 10.05 -15.26
C LEU A 49 -2.29 8.91 -16.26
N PHE A 50 -1.54 8.90 -17.36
CA PHE A 50 -1.70 7.96 -18.47
C PHE A 50 -0.57 6.92 -18.59
N GLY A 51 0.54 7.12 -17.89
CA GLY A 51 1.65 6.18 -17.82
C GLY A 51 1.36 4.98 -16.92
N ASP A 52 2.42 4.26 -16.53
CA ASP A 52 2.30 2.97 -15.84
C ASP A 52 1.68 3.08 -14.44
N THR A 53 1.99 4.15 -13.71
CA THR A 53 1.49 4.36 -12.34
C THR A 53 -0.02 4.58 -12.33
N GLY A 54 -0.53 5.47 -13.17
CA GLY A 54 -1.97 5.71 -13.34
C GLY A 54 -2.71 4.43 -13.76
N ARG A 55 -2.15 3.69 -14.74
CA ARG A 55 -2.72 2.41 -15.18
C ARG A 55 -2.86 1.39 -14.04
N LYS A 56 -1.82 1.21 -13.22
CA LYS A 56 -1.86 0.28 -12.07
C LYS A 56 -2.89 0.69 -11.02
N ILE A 57 -3.00 1.97 -10.70
CA ILE A 57 -3.98 2.49 -9.73
C ILE A 57 -5.41 2.28 -10.26
N ILE A 58 -5.65 2.58 -11.52
CA ILE A 58 -6.97 2.37 -12.16
C ILE A 58 -7.32 0.89 -12.16
N GLN A 59 -6.38 0.00 -12.50
CA GLN A 59 -6.60 -1.45 -12.44
C GLN A 59 -6.97 -1.90 -11.02
N LEU A 60 -6.27 -1.40 -10.00
CA LEU A 60 -6.59 -1.70 -8.60
C LEU A 60 -8.01 -1.23 -8.23
N TYR A 61 -8.40 -0.01 -8.60
CA TYR A 61 -9.75 0.52 -8.36
C TYR A 61 -10.83 -0.31 -9.06
N MET A 62 -10.57 -0.76 -10.29
CA MET A 62 -11.50 -1.62 -11.03
C MET A 62 -11.68 -2.98 -10.36
N LEU A 63 -10.61 -3.58 -9.80
CA LEU A 63 -10.71 -4.84 -9.05
C LEU A 63 -11.49 -4.66 -7.72
N CYS A 64 -11.28 -3.56 -7.01
CA CYS A 64 -12.06 -3.22 -5.81
C CYS A 64 -13.56 -3.05 -6.13
N LEU A 65 -13.87 -2.32 -7.22
CA LEU A 65 -15.24 -2.13 -7.71
C LEU A 65 -15.87 -3.46 -8.10
N LEU A 66 -15.15 -4.31 -8.83
CA LEU A 66 -15.61 -5.63 -9.25
C LEU A 66 -15.96 -6.49 -8.03
N ARG A 67 -15.10 -6.51 -7.00
CA ARG A 67 -15.35 -7.23 -5.74
C ARG A 67 -16.63 -6.75 -5.05
N ASN A 68 -16.85 -5.45 -4.96
CA ASN A 68 -18.07 -4.89 -4.35
C ASN A 68 -19.32 -5.16 -5.21
N GLY A 69 -19.18 -5.12 -6.53
CA GLY A 69 -20.22 -5.55 -7.47
C GLY A 69 -20.64 -7.00 -7.25
N ILE A 70 -19.69 -7.92 -7.06
CA ILE A 70 -19.96 -9.34 -6.74
C ILE A 70 -20.76 -9.47 -5.45
N CYS A 71 -20.40 -8.73 -4.38
CA CYS A 71 -21.15 -8.72 -3.13
C CYS A 71 -22.59 -8.19 -3.29
N CYS A 72 -22.84 -7.31 -4.28
CA CYS A 72 -24.16 -6.76 -4.57
C CYS A 72 -25.06 -7.73 -5.37
N LEU A 73 -24.49 -8.73 -6.07
CA LEU A 73 -25.27 -9.62 -6.95
C LEU A 73 -26.28 -10.51 -6.21
N GLY A 74 -26.19 -10.63 -4.88
CA GLY A 74 -27.23 -11.17 -3.99
C GLY A 74 -27.58 -12.66 -4.16
N PHE A 75 -27.26 -13.27 -5.29
CA PHE A 75 -27.57 -14.66 -5.66
C PHE A 75 -26.44 -15.64 -5.29
N LEU A 76 -25.21 -15.15 -5.13
CA LEU A 76 -24.05 -16.00 -4.88
C LEU A 76 -24.00 -16.50 -3.43
N PRO A 77 -23.55 -17.76 -3.21
CA PRO A 77 -23.28 -18.28 -1.86
C PRO A 77 -22.04 -17.59 -1.26
N ASP A 78 -21.98 -17.52 0.06
CA ASP A 78 -20.93 -16.80 0.78
C ASP A 78 -19.54 -17.32 0.43
N GLU A 79 -19.35 -18.65 0.32
CA GLU A 79 -18.09 -19.27 -0.11
C GLU A 79 -17.58 -18.73 -1.45
N VAL A 80 -18.45 -18.52 -2.44
CA VAL A 80 -18.03 -17.99 -3.75
C VAL A 80 -17.61 -16.53 -3.63
N ILE A 81 -18.27 -15.76 -2.77
CA ILE A 81 -17.92 -14.36 -2.52
C ILE A 81 -16.54 -14.29 -1.85
N LEU A 82 -16.30 -15.09 -0.82
CA LEU A 82 -15.00 -15.19 -0.13
C LEU A 82 -13.87 -15.64 -1.07
N LEU A 83 -14.11 -16.68 -1.88
CA LEU A 83 -13.14 -17.16 -2.86
C LEU A 83 -12.83 -16.09 -3.91
N SER A 84 -13.87 -15.42 -4.44
CA SER A 84 -13.69 -14.36 -5.44
C SER A 84 -12.88 -13.19 -4.91
N SER A 85 -13.11 -12.78 -3.65
CA SER A 85 -12.34 -11.72 -3.01
C SER A 85 -10.89 -12.10 -2.81
N SER A 86 -10.61 -13.36 -2.42
CA SER A 86 -9.24 -13.86 -2.28
C SER A 86 -8.50 -13.88 -3.62
N LEU A 87 -9.16 -14.36 -4.69
CA LEU A 87 -8.59 -14.42 -6.04
C LEU A 87 -8.31 -13.03 -6.60
N LEU A 88 -9.29 -12.11 -6.51
CA LEU A 88 -9.12 -10.71 -6.94
C LEU A 88 -8.00 -10.01 -6.16
N GLY A 89 -7.88 -10.33 -4.89
CA GLY A 89 -6.78 -9.93 -4.02
C GLY A 89 -5.40 -10.33 -4.54
N VAL A 90 -5.21 -11.62 -4.79
CA VAL A 90 -3.95 -12.16 -5.33
C VAL A 90 -3.64 -11.58 -6.71
N ILE A 91 -4.66 -11.43 -7.56
CA ILE A 91 -4.52 -10.77 -8.87
C ILE A 91 -4.05 -9.32 -8.71
N ALA A 92 -4.63 -8.56 -7.78
CA ALA A 92 -4.22 -7.18 -7.53
C ALA A 92 -2.75 -7.08 -7.07
N VAL A 93 -2.32 -7.96 -6.17
CA VAL A 93 -0.93 -8.01 -5.71
C VAL A 93 0.01 -8.40 -6.85
N PHE A 94 -0.38 -9.34 -7.72
CA PHE A 94 0.38 -9.72 -8.91
C PHE A 94 0.49 -8.56 -9.91
N LEU A 95 -0.58 -7.82 -10.19
CA LEU A 95 -0.51 -6.65 -11.08
C LEU A 95 0.37 -5.53 -10.51
N TRP A 96 0.38 -5.36 -9.19
CA TRP A 96 1.16 -4.31 -8.55
C TRP A 96 2.65 -4.66 -8.45
N HIS A 97 2.95 -5.84 -7.91
CA HIS A 97 4.31 -6.29 -7.55
C HIS A 97 4.92 -7.32 -8.50
N SER A 98 4.19 -7.72 -9.56
CA SER A 98 4.64 -8.71 -10.56
C SER A 98 5.05 -10.03 -9.89
N ASN A 99 6.29 -10.51 -10.10
CA ASN A 99 6.77 -11.80 -9.56
C ASN A 99 6.93 -11.81 -8.03
N LEU A 100 7.02 -10.65 -7.37
CA LEU A 100 7.20 -10.56 -5.92
C LEU A 100 5.95 -10.99 -5.13
N VAL A 101 4.81 -11.21 -5.81
CA VAL A 101 3.58 -11.74 -5.20
C VAL A 101 3.83 -13.05 -4.45
N ILE A 102 4.79 -13.87 -4.90
CA ILE A 102 5.11 -15.17 -4.31
C ILE A 102 5.45 -15.01 -2.82
N TYR A 103 6.23 -14.00 -2.46
CA TYR A 103 6.62 -13.74 -1.06
C TYR A 103 5.45 -13.28 -0.18
N SER A 104 4.50 -12.54 -0.75
CA SER A 104 3.29 -12.14 -0.01
C SER A 104 2.36 -13.34 0.22
N VAL A 105 2.15 -14.17 -0.81
CA VAL A 105 1.29 -15.35 -0.74
C VAL A 105 1.91 -16.41 0.16
N SER A 106 3.23 -16.63 0.10
CA SER A 106 3.92 -17.54 1.01
C SER A 106 3.82 -17.08 2.46
N SER A 107 3.87 -15.76 2.73
CA SER A 107 3.66 -15.22 4.08
C SER A 107 2.28 -15.59 4.63
N VAL A 108 1.24 -15.49 3.80
CA VAL A 108 -0.13 -15.85 4.20
C VAL A 108 -0.28 -17.35 4.47
N ILE A 109 0.27 -18.19 3.58
CA ILE A 109 0.19 -19.67 3.71
C ILE A 109 0.97 -20.14 4.95
N ILE A 110 2.23 -19.72 5.09
CA ILE A 110 3.09 -20.11 6.21
C ILE A 110 2.49 -19.57 7.52
N GLY A 111 1.99 -18.33 7.53
CA GLY A 111 1.33 -17.75 8.69
C GLY A 111 0.06 -18.48 9.11
N TYR A 112 -0.74 -18.99 8.17
CA TYR A 112 -1.89 -19.84 8.48
C TYR A 112 -1.47 -21.16 9.14
N CYS A 113 -0.48 -21.85 8.54
CA CYS A 113 0.05 -23.10 9.09
C CYS A 113 0.63 -22.88 10.49
N TRP A 114 1.41 -21.81 10.67
CA TRP A 114 1.97 -21.43 11.96
C TRP A 114 0.88 -21.14 13.00
N MET A 115 -0.14 -20.37 12.63
CA MET A 115 -1.28 -20.10 13.50
C MET A 115 -1.98 -21.39 13.95
N ARG A 116 -2.22 -22.33 13.03
CA ARG A 116 -2.83 -23.64 13.34
C ARG A 116 -1.98 -24.45 14.31
N ILE A 117 -0.66 -24.45 14.12
CA ILE A 117 0.31 -25.11 15.01
C ILE A 117 0.28 -24.45 16.39
N CYS A 118 0.32 -23.12 16.48
CA CYS A 118 0.29 -22.38 17.73
C CYS A 118 -1.01 -22.58 18.51
N ILE A 119 -2.15 -22.66 17.82
CA ILE A 119 -3.45 -22.99 18.45
C ILE A 119 -3.40 -24.38 19.08
N TRP A 120 -2.75 -25.35 18.42
CA TRP A 120 -2.65 -26.72 18.93
C TRP A 120 -1.67 -26.85 20.10
N LEU A 121 -0.52 -26.17 20.05
CA LEU A 121 0.50 -26.26 21.10
C LEU A 121 0.21 -25.36 22.31
N CYS A 122 -0.02 -24.06 22.08
CA CYS A 122 0.00 -23.04 23.12
C CYS A 122 -1.00 -21.91 22.82
N PRO A 123 -2.31 -22.13 22.99
CA PRO A 123 -3.33 -21.13 22.65
C PRO A 123 -3.22 -19.83 23.47
N GLN A 124 -2.69 -19.91 24.70
CA GLN A 124 -2.52 -18.76 25.59
C GLN A 124 -1.47 -17.75 25.09
N TYR A 125 -0.47 -18.21 24.31
CA TYR A 125 0.62 -17.39 23.78
C TYR A 125 0.48 -17.14 22.27
N LEU A 126 -0.68 -17.44 21.68
CA LEU A 126 -0.92 -17.34 20.24
C LEU A 126 -0.48 -16.00 19.66
N ALA A 127 -0.90 -14.89 20.29
CA ALA A 127 -0.63 -13.56 19.76
C ALA A 127 0.86 -13.20 19.77
N LEU A 128 1.56 -13.62 20.81
CA LEU A 128 2.99 -13.40 20.94
C LEU A 128 3.78 -14.24 19.92
N LEU A 129 3.39 -15.50 19.71
CA LEU A 129 4.01 -16.40 18.73
C LEU A 129 3.72 -15.99 17.28
N MET A 130 2.54 -15.43 16.99
CA MET A 130 2.22 -14.89 15.67
C MET A 130 2.97 -13.59 15.40
N SER A 131 3.10 -12.72 16.40
CA SER A 131 3.89 -11.49 16.30
C SER A 131 5.37 -11.76 16.09
N SER A 132 5.94 -12.74 16.79
CA SER A 132 7.34 -13.12 16.60
C SER A 132 7.56 -13.72 15.22
N TYR A 133 6.66 -14.59 14.74
CA TYR A 133 6.70 -15.12 13.37
C TYR A 133 6.66 -14.00 12.32
N ALA A 134 5.71 -13.09 12.42
CA ALA A 134 5.54 -12.01 11.44
C ALA A 134 6.78 -11.12 11.36
N MET A 135 7.38 -10.79 12.51
CA MET A 135 8.63 -10.02 12.57
C MET A 135 9.79 -10.78 11.93
N VAL A 136 9.98 -12.06 12.30
CA VAL A 136 11.06 -12.90 11.74
C VAL A 136 10.90 -13.05 10.24
N TYR A 137 9.68 -13.23 9.74
CA TYR A 137 9.42 -13.35 8.30
C TYR A 137 9.78 -12.08 7.54
N ILE A 138 9.42 -10.90 8.03
CA ILE A 138 9.76 -9.61 7.39
C ILE A 138 11.27 -9.41 7.38
N LEU A 139 11.96 -9.66 8.51
CA LEU A 139 13.42 -9.52 8.58
C LEU A 139 14.12 -10.55 7.67
N PHE A 140 13.60 -11.77 7.59
CA PHE A 140 14.11 -12.78 6.67
C PHE A 140 13.95 -12.35 5.22
N CYS A 141 12.81 -11.74 4.87
CA CYS A 141 12.62 -11.15 3.55
C CYS A 141 13.60 -10.00 3.28
N GLN A 142 13.82 -9.12 4.26
CA GLN A 142 14.69 -7.95 4.13
C GLN A 142 16.17 -8.29 3.98
N PHE A 143 16.68 -9.27 4.74
CA PHE A 143 18.11 -9.54 4.80
C PHE A 143 18.58 -10.72 3.95
N ILE A 144 17.69 -11.66 3.62
CA ILE A 144 18.07 -12.94 3.00
C ILE A 144 17.43 -13.13 1.64
N LEU A 145 16.12 -12.87 1.49
CA LEU A 145 15.40 -13.26 0.27
C LEU A 145 15.33 -12.19 -0.82
N LEU A 146 15.19 -10.91 -0.45
CA LEU A 146 14.94 -9.83 -1.40
C LEU A 146 16.11 -8.87 -1.45
N THR A 147 16.36 -8.32 -2.62
CA THR A 147 17.22 -7.13 -2.74
C THR A 147 16.54 -5.92 -2.11
N ALA A 148 17.32 -4.88 -1.79
CA ALA A 148 16.78 -3.68 -1.16
C ALA A 148 15.63 -3.07 -2.00
N GLU A 149 15.83 -2.86 -3.29
CA GLU A 149 14.81 -2.32 -4.21
C GLU A 149 13.51 -3.14 -4.19
N GLU A 150 13.61 -4.47 -4.29
CA GLU A 150 12.45 -5.36 -4.28
C GLU A 150 11.72 -5.34 -2.93
N PHE A 151 12.48 -5.32 -1.83
CA PHE A 151 11.91 -5.24 -0.49
C PHE A 151 11.13 -3.93 -0.32
N ASN A 152 11.66 -2.79 -0.75
CA ASN A 152 10.94 -1.52 -0.59
C ASN A 152 9.62 -1.50 -1.36
N LYS A 153 9.60 -2.06 -2.57
CA LYS A 153 8.37 -2.21 -3.35
C LYS A 153 7.34 -3.05 -2.62
N LEU A 154 7.76 -4.18 -2.03
CA LEU A 154 6.87 -5.15 -1.39
C LEU A 154 6.54 -4.84 0.09
N SER A 155 7.37 -4.04 0.77
CA SER A 155 7.38 -3.85 2.23
C SER A 155 6.02 -3.46 2.78
N GLY A 156 5.31 -2.52 2.14
CA GLY A 156 3.98 -2.09 2.56
C GLY A 156 2.96 -3.23 2.62
N THR A 157 2.94 -4.09 1.60
CA THR A 157 2.04 -5.25 1.56
C THR A 157 2.38 -6.28 2.64
N LEU A 158 3.66 -6.57 2.86
CA LEU A 158 4.09 -7.49 3.92
C LEU A 158 3.76 -6.96 5.31
N MET A 159 3.94 -5.65 5.54
CA MET A 159 3.58 -5.01 6.81
C MET A 159 2.07 -5.11 7.08
N ILE A 160 1.22 -4.85 6.07
CA ILE A 160 -0.24 -4.97 6.23
C ILE A 160 -0.63 -6.42 6.54
N ILE A 161 -0.06 -7.40 5.83
CA ILE A 161 -0.32 -8.83 6.09
C ILE A 161 0.08 -9.20 7.52
N ALA A 162 1.27 -8.78 7.96
CA ALA A 162 1.75 -8.98 9.32
C ALA A 162 0.81 -8.35 10.35
N MET A 163 0.39 -7.10 10.15
CA MET A 163 -0.57 -6.43 11.04
C MET A 163 -1.89 -7.20 11.11
N LYS A 164 -2.44 -7.65 9.98
CA LYS A 164 -3.67 -8.46 9.96
C LYS A 164 -3.51 -9.78 10.70
N GLN A 165 -2.40 -10.49 10.52
CA GLN A 165 -2.07 -11.74 11.22
C GLN A 165 -1.99 -11.54 12.74
N ILE A 166 -1.26 -10.50 13.18
CA ILE A 166 -1.10 -10.16 14.58
C ILE A 166 -2.45 -9.78 15.19
N SER A 167 -3.19 -8.88 14.58
CA SER A 167 -4.47 -8.46 15.15
C SER A 167 -5.49 -9.57 15.20
N LEU A 168 -5.51 -10.44 14.19
CA LEU A 168 -6.37 -11.62 14.19
C LEU A 168 -6.02 -12.53 15.37
N SER A 169 -4.73 -12.76 15.65
CA SER A 169 -4.27 -13.56 16.79
C SER A 169 -4.64 -12.98 18.16
N PHE A 170 -4.66 -11.64 18.31
CA PHE A 170 -5.15 -10.98 19.51
C PHE A 170 -6.67 -11.07 19.66
N ALA A 171 -7.42 -10.89 18.57
CA ALA A 171 -8.87 -11.04 18.56
C ALA A 171 -9.28 -12.47 18.98
N PHE A 172 -8.53 -13.49 18.53
CA PHE A 172 -8.66 -14.88 18.97
C PHE A 172 -8.32 -15.11 20.45
N GLY A 173 -7.31 -14.42 20.98
CA GLY A 173 -6.87 -14.60 22.36
C GLY A 173 -7.85 -14.06 23.41
N VAL A 174 -8.67 -13.07 23.05
CA VAL A 174 -9.56 -12.34 23.97
C VAL A 174 -11.04 -12.74 23.81
N SER A 175 -11.47 -13.23 22.65
CA SER A 175 -12.90 -13.45 22.34
C SER A 175 -13.18 -14.79 21.66
N LYS A 176 -14.43 -15.25 21.83
CA LYS A 176 -14.93 -16.58 21.45
C LYS A 176 -14.49 -17.03 20.06
N TRP A 177 -14.10 -18.29 20.01
CA TRP A 177 -13.96 -19.15 18.84
C TRP A 177 -15.11 -18.92 17.83
N THR A 178 -14.92 -18.05 16.83
CA THR A 178 -15.87 -17.96 15.72
C THR A 178 -15.57 -19.11 14.76
N ALA A 179 -16.56 -19.95 14.47
CA ALA A 179 -16.38 -21.07 13.53
C ALA A 179 -15.88 -20.60 12.15
N ALA A 180 -16.32 -19.40 11.71
CA ALA A 180 -15.89 -18.75 10.48
C ALA A 180 -14.37 -18.51 10.40
N CYS A 181 -13.69 -18.38 11.53
CA CYS A 181 -12.25 -18.17 11.58
C CYS A 181 -11.42 -19.44 11.35
N HIS A 182 -12.01 -20.62 11.53
CA HIS A 182 -11.37 -21.91 11.22
C HIS A 182 -11.47 -22.24 9.74
N GLU A 183 -12.37 -21.59 9.02
CA GLU A 183 -12.50 -21.75 7.60
C GLU A 183 -11.28 -21.14 6.91
N PRO A 184 -10.46 -21.94 6.20
CA PRO A 184 -9.26 -21.45 5.53
C PRO A 184 -9.65 -20.34 4.54
N LEU A 185 -10.81 -20.46 3.90
CA LEU A 185 -11.30 -19.52 2.92
C LEU A 185 -11.51 -18.11 3.51
N ALA A 186 -12.07 -18.02 4.73
CA ALA A 186 -12.28 -16.76 5.41
C ALA A 186 -10.96 -16.11 5.82
N PHE A 187 -10.01 -16.91 6.30
CA PHE A 187 -8.66 -16.44 6.59
C PHE A 187 -7.96 -15.89 5.35
N PHE A 188 -7.93 -16.66 4.26
CA PHE A 188 -7.28 -16.23 3.02
C PHE A 188 -7.95 -14.99 2.45
N SER A 189 -9.29 -14.97 2.37
CA SER A 189 -10.08 -13.82 1.93
C SER A 189 -9.76 -12.56 2.74
N TYR A 190 -9.63 -12.67 4.07
CA TYR A 190 -9.27 -11.53 4.92
C TYR A 190 -7.84 -11.05 4.68
N MET A 191 -6.88 -11.97 4.57
CA MET A 191 -5.47 -11.60 4.38
C MET A 191 -5.24 -10.96 3.02
N THR A 192 -5.79 -11.54 1.96
CA THR A 192 -5.56 -11.10 0.58
C THR A 192 -6.62 -10.12 0.07
N ASP A 193 -7.56 -9.65 0.90
CA ASP A 193 -8.63 -8.75 0.45
C ASP A 193 -8.11 -7.56 -0.39
N VAL A 194 -8.65 -7.41 -1.60
CA VAL A 194 -8.18 -6.45 -2.61
C VAL A 194 -8.20 -5.00 -2.13
N GLY A 195 -9.19 -4.63 -1.31
CA GLY A 195 -9.34 -3.28 -0.79
C GLY A 195 -8.26 -2.91 0.23
N THR A 196 -7.61 -3.92 0.82
CA THR A 196 -6.71 -3.74 1.96
C THR A 196 -5.28 -4.22 1.74
N VAL A 197 -5.03 -5.16 0.83
CA VAL A 197 -3.73 -5.87 0.73
C VAL A 197 -2.56 -5.03 0.18
N VAL A 198 -2.77 -4.15 -0.79
CA VAL A 198 -1.67 -3.39 -1.43
C VAL A 198 -1.29 -2.15 -0.62
N CYS A 199 -2.25 -1.26 -0.42
CA CYS A 199 -2.07 0.01 0.30
C CYS A 199 -3.23 0.32 1.24
N GLY A 200 -4.15 -0.61 1.53
CA GLY A 200 -5.37 -0.26 2.24
C GLY A 200 -5.19 -0.15 3.76
N PRO A 201 -6.19 0.42 4.46
CA PRO A 201 -6.10 0.60 5.90
C PRO A 201 -6.16 -0.76 6.61
N TRP A 202 -5.56 -0.84 7.80
CA TRP A 202 -5.77 -2.00 8.66
C TRP A 202 -7.25 -2.06 9.08
N LEU A 203 -7.84 -3.26 8.94
CA LEU A 203 -9.23 -3.53 9.28
C LEU A 203 -9.31 -4.78 10.13
N SER A 204 -10.19 -4.79 11.14
CA SER A 204 -10.46 -5.99 11.93
C SER A 204 -11.18 -7.06 11.10
N PHE A 205 -11.00 -8.33 11.47
CA PHE A 205 -11.65 -9.46 10.81
C PHE A 205 -13.18 -9.37 10.84
N GLU A 206 -13.76 -8.90 11.95
CA GLU A 206 -15.21 -8.71 12.08
C GLU A 206 -15.74 -7.74 11.03
N ARG A 207 -15.09 -6.58 10.87
CA ARG A 207 -15.46 -5.61 9.83
C ARG A 207 -15.25 -6.18 8.43
N HIS A 208 -14.24 -7.02 8.22
CA HIS A 208 -14.10 -7.74 6.94
C HIS A 208 -15.31 -8.62 6.64
N CYS A 209 -15.73 -9.44 7.61
CA CYS A 209 -16.94 -10.27 7.45
C CYS A 209 -18.19 -9.42 7.18
N GLU A 210 -18.34 -8.26 7.84
CA GLU A 210 -19.43 -7.32 7.57
C GLU A 210 -19.37 -6.74 6.16
N MET A 211 -18.16 -6.46 5.65
CA MET A 211 -18.00 -5.98 4.28
C MET A 211 -18.41 -7.00 3.21
N MET A 212 -18.38 -8.29 3.55
CA MET A 212 -18.72 -9.40 2.66
C MET A 212 -20.21 -9.75 2.68
N LYS A 213 -20.98 -9.23 3.65
CA LYS A 213 -22.44 -9.39 3.67
C LYS A 213 -23.08 -8.71 2.46
N LYS A 214 -24.24 -9.22 2.04
CA LYS A 214 -25.00 -8.69 0.90
C LYS A 214 -25.33 -7.21 1.08
N LYS A 215 -25.05 -6.41 0.05
CA LYS A 215 -25.28 -4.95 0.05
C LYS A 215 -26.24 -4.54 -1.04
N ASN A 216 -26.96 -3.45 -0.78
CA ASN A 216 -27.84 -2.83 -1.77
C ASN A 216 -27.00 -2.05 -2.80
N CYS A 217 -27.46 -2.03 -4.06
CA CYS A 217 -26.81 -1.25 -5.13
C CYS A 217 -26.76 0.27 -4.82
N ARG A 218 -27.66 0.79 -3.97
CA ARG A 218 -27.60 2.18 -3.50
C ARG A 218 -26.35 2.46 -2.65
N CYS A 219 -25.91 1.50 -1.84
CA CYS A 219 -24.68 1.59 -1.06
C CYS A 219 -23.47 1.65 -1.99
N LEU A 220 -23.42 0.79 -3.02
CA LEU A 220 -22.38 0.80 -4.05
C LEU A 220 -22.23 2.16 -4.72
N LEU A 221 -23.34 2.78 -5.15
CA LEU A 221 -23.30 4.10 -5.78
C LEU A 221 -22.78 5.18 -4.82
N ASN A 222 -23.17 5.14 -3.54
CA ASN A 222 -22.66 6.07 -2.54
C ASN A 222 -21.15 5.88 -2.31
N SER A 223 -20.69 4.63 -2.19
CA SER A 223 -19.28 4.27 -2.10
C SER A 223 -18.47 4.81 -3.28
N ILE A 224 -18.98 4.67 -4.52
CA ILE A 224 -18.33 5.20 -5.73
C ILE A 224 -18.22 6.73 -5.66
N ARG A 225 -19.28 7.42 -5.24
CA ARG A 225 -19.27 8.90 -5.13
C ARG A 225 -18.18 9.38 -4.17
N TRP A 226 -18.08 8.78 -2.99
CA TRP A 226 -17.03 9.13 -2.02
C TRP A 226 -15.64 8.70 -2.48
N ALA A 227 -15.53 7.55 -3.15
CA ALA A 227 -14.28 7.08 -3.74
C ALA A 227 -13.75 8.04 -4.81
N LEU A 228 -14.61 8.61 -5.67
CA LEU A 228 -14.19 9.60 -6.68
C LEU A 228 -13.63 10.87 -6.02
N VAL A 229 -14.26 11.36 -4.96
CA VAL A 229 -13.78 12.52 -4.21
C VAL A 229 -12.42 12.23 -3.56
N SER A 230 -12.32 11.11 -2.83
CA SER A 230 -11.08 10.69 -2.16
C SER A 230 -9.95 10.44 -3.16
N GLY A 231 -10.22 9.72 -4.25
CA GLY A 231 -9.26 9.43 -5.30
C GLY A 231 -8.78 10.69 -6.01
N GLY A 232 -9.69 11.64 -6.26
CA GLY A 232 -9.35 12.95 -6.80
C GLY A 232 -8.34 13.70 -5.92
N TYR A 233 -8.57 13.76 -4.61
CA TYR A 233 -7.59 14.32 -3.66
C TYR A 233 -6.26 13.57 -3.67
N GLY A 234 -6.29 12.24 -3.78
CA GLY A 234 -5.08 11.44 -3.94
C GLY A 234 -4.24 11.87 -5.14
N PHE A 235 -4.82 11.95 -6.33
CA PHE A 235 -4.12 12.40 -7.54
C PHE A 235 -3.61 13.84 -7.42
N LEU A 236 -4.37 14.75 -6.79
CA LEU A 236 -3.90 16.11 -6.54
C LEU A 236 -2.64 16.13 -5.67
N PHE A 237 -2.58 15.33 -4.60
CA PHE A 237 -1.38 15.23 -3.76
C PHE A 237 -0.20 14.58 -4.49
N LEU A 238 -0.44 13.62 -5.38
CA LEU A 238 0.61 13.01 -6.20
C LEU A 238 1.20 14.01 -7.21
N ILE A 239 0.35 14.76 -7.91
CA ILE A 239 0.79 15.83 -8.82
C ILE A 239 1.57 16.89 -8.03
N TYR A 240 1.10 17.23 -6.83
CA TYR A 240 1.78 18.18 -5.97
C TYR A 240 3.18 17.68 -5.54
N SER A 241 3.28 16.44 -5.07
CA SER A 241 4.55 15.88 -4.57
C SER A 241 5.58 15.72 -5.68
N SER A 242 5.14 15.27 -6.86
CA SER A 242 6.04 14.84 -7.93
C SER A 242 6.35 15.93 -8.95
N CYS A 243 5.38 16.81 -9.27
CA CYS A 243 5.56 17.83 -10.31
C CYS A 243 5.64 19.24 -9.70
N LEU A 244 4.65 19.63 -8.89
CA LEU A 244 4.51 21.04 -8.46
C LEU A 244 5.57 21.45 -7.44
N SER A 245 5.99 20.54 -6.55
CA SER A 245 6.96 20.86 -5.49
C SER A 245 8.32 21.30 -6.07
N TRP A 246 8.76 20.67 -7.15
CA TRP A 246 10.01 21.00 -7.84
C TRP A 246 9.92 22.27 -8.66
N TRP A 247 8.76 22.55 -9.26
CA TRP A 247 8.52 23.78 -10.01
C TRP A 247 8.41 25.01 -9.11
N LEU A 248 7.70 24.88 -7.97
CA LEU A 248 7.46 26.01 -7.06
C LEU A 248 8.72 26.44 -6.31
N PHE A 249 9.64 25.52 -6.04
CA PHE A 249 10.89 25.76 -5.29
C PHE A 249 12.12 25.24 -6.08
N PRO A 250 12.53 25.95 -7.15
CA PRO A 250 13.61 25.49 -8.02
C PRO A 250 14.98 25.57 -7.34
N ASN A 251 15.88 24.65 -7.74
CA ASN A 251 17.24 24.52 -7.18
C ASN A 251 18.11 25.78 -7.31
N ARG A 252 17.76 26.74 -8.19
CA ARG A 252 18.46 28.04 -8.32
C ARG A 252 18.40 28.88 -7.03
N LEU A 253 17.44 28.62 -6.14
CA LEU A 253 17.37 29.22 -4.80
C LEU A 253 18.36 28.60 -3.77
N ARG A 254 19.17 27.60 -4.16
CA ARG A 254 20.18 26.98 -3.28
C ARG A 254 21.15 28.01 -2.71
N THR A 255 21.47 29.06 -3.47
CA THR A 255 22.34 30.17 -3.05
C THR A 255 21.68 31.09 -2.02
N ILE A 256 20.35 31.07 -1.91
CA ILE A 256 19.57 32.02 -1.12
C ILE A 256 19.12 31.41 0.22
N ASN A 257 18.71 30.13 0.28
CA ASN A 257 18.32 29.53 1.57
C ASN A 257 18.22 27.99 1.62
N ARG A 258 19.11 27.32 2.38
CA ARG A 258 19.07 25.86 2.62
C ARG A 258 17.75 25.38 3.25
N TRP A 259 17.09 26.23 4.03
CA TRP A 259 15.83 25.91 4.70
C TRP A 259 14.66 25.69 3.73
N ILE A 260 14.64 26.37 2.59
CA ILE A 260 13.56 26.23 1.59
C ILE A 260 13.65 24.87 0.90
N ILE A 261 14.86 24.40 0.61
CA ILE A 261 15.12 23.08 0.04
C ILE A 261 14.69 21.99 1.02
N ALA A 262 15.15 22.08 2.27
CA ALA A 262 14.75 21.14 3.32
C ALA A 262 13.22 21.12 3.53
N PHE A 263 12.55 22.29 3.47
CA PHE A 263 11.10 22.37 3.54
C PHE A 263 10.41 21.71 2.34
N ARG A 264 10.88 21.96 1.12
CA ARG A 264 10.35 21.34 -0.11
C ARG A 264 10.44 19.83 -0.02
N ASP A 265 11.59 19.29 0.35
CA ASP A 265 11.82 17.84 0.40
C ASP A 265 10.97 17.19 1.52
N ALA A 266 10.85 17.85 2.68
CA ALA A 266 9.96 17.39 3.75
C ALA A 266 8.48 17.43 3.34
N GLN A 267 8.08 18.46 2.58
CA GLN A 267 6.71 18.63 2.13
C GLN A 267 6.35 17.63 1.03
N SER A 268 7.23 17.39 0.04
CA SER A 268 7.02 16.40 -1.01
C SER A 268 6.84 15.00 -0.41
N PHE A 269 7.69 14.63 0.56
CA PHE A 269 7.58 13.38 1.31
C PHE A 269 6.25 13.24 2.08
N ARG A 270 5.78 14.31 2.74
CA ARG A 270 4.50 14.27 3.45
C ARG A 270 3.32 14.14 2.48
N THR A 271 3.35 14.85 1.36
CA THR A 271 2.27 14.81 0.37
C THR A 271 2.18 13.49 -0.38
N SER A 272 3.29 12.82 -0.65
CA SER A 272 3.27 11.46 -1.23
C SER A 272 2.67 10.44 -0.25
N HIS A 273 2.91 10.59 1.06
CA HIS A 273 2.24 9.78 2.07
C HIS A 273 0.73 10.03 2.10
N TYR A 274 0.29 11.29 2.02
CA TYR A 274 -1.15 11.60 1.91
C TYR A 274 -1.78 10.98 0.66
N PHE A 275 -1.08 11.01 -0.48
CA PHE A 275 -1.54 10.32 -1.68
C PHE A 275 -1.81 8.83 -1.41
N ILE A 276 -0.88 8.11 -0.77
CA ILE A 276 -1.05 6.68 -0.44
C ILE A 276 -2.26 6.50 0.49
N CYS A 277 -2.44 7.36 1.50
CA CYS A 277 -3.62 7.31 2.39
C CYS A 277 -4.94 7.54 1.64
N PHE A 278 -4.99 8.46 0.68
CA PHE A 278 -6.20 8.68 -0.12
C PHE A 278 -6.47 7.54 -1.11
N VAL A 279 -5.43 6.94 -1.69
CA VAL A 279 -5.56 5.73 -2.52
C VAL A 279 -6.09 4.57 -1.68
N SER A 280 -5.52 4.39 -0.49
CA SER A 280 -5.94 3.42 0.54
C SER A 280 -7.42 3.53 0.87
N GLN A 281 -7.85 4.75 1.21
CA GLN A 281 -9.25 5.06 1.52
C GLN A 281 -10.16 4.81 0.31
N THR A 282 -9.72 5.17 -0.90
CA THR A 282 -10.46 4.94 -2.15
C THR A 282 -10.65 3.46 -2.41
N CYS A 283 -9.60 2.65 -2.25
CA CYS A 283 -9.67 1.19 -2.37
C CYS A 283 -10.65 0.59 -1.35
N ALA A 284 -10.59 1.01 -0.08
CA ALA A 284 -11.50 0.55 0.95
C ALA A 284 -12.96 0.91 0.63
N LEU A 285 -13.23 2.17 0.22
CA LEU A 285 -14.56 2.61 -0.20
C LEU A 285 -15.07 1.81 -1.39
N LEU A 286 -14.25 1.63 -2.43
CA LEU A 286 -14.61 0.87 -3.63
C LEU A 286 -14.86 -0.61 -3.32
N ALA A 287 -14.09 -1.21 -2.42
CA ALA A 287 -14.31 -2.58 -1.94
C ALA A 287 -15.60 -2.71 -1.11
N GLY A 288 -16.21 -1.59 -0.70
CA GLY A 288 -17.50 -1.53 -0.03
C GLY A 288 -17.42 -1.18 1.45
N PHE A 289 -16.30 -0.68 1.95
CA PHE A 289 -16.23 -0.18 3.32
C PHE A 289 -17.17 1.01 3.51
N GLU A 290 -18.04 0.95 4.51
CA GLU A 290 -18.93 2.05 4.90
C GLU A 290 -18.42 2.66 6.20
N TRP A 291 -18.24 3.99 6.21
CA TRP A 291 -17.98 4.71 7.45
C TRP A 291 -19.29 4.81 8.22
N HIS A 292 -19.51 3.91 9.19
CA HIS A 292 -20.50 4.16 10.21
C HIS A 292 -20.03 5.35 11.06
N HIS A 293 -20.55 6.54 10.76
CA HIS A 293 -20.65 7.56 11.78
C HIS A 293 -21.54 6.97 12.86
N GLU A 294 -20.95 6.55 13.98
CA GLU A 294 -21.68 6.38 15.22
C GLU A 294 -22.25 7.75 15.58
N THR A 295 -23.42 8.09 15.05
CA THR A 295 -24.31 9.05 15.69
C THR A 295 -24.81 8.36 16.95
N LYS A 296 -24.01 8.48 18.01
CA LYS A 296 -24.51 8.35 19.38
C LYS A 296 -25.34 9.57 19.74
#